data_AF-A0A1H4Y342-F1
#
_entry.id   AF-A0A1H4Y342-F1
#
_cell.length_a   1.000
_cell.length_b   1.000
_cell.length_c   1.000
_cell.angle_alpha   90.00
_cell.angle_beta   90.00
_cell.angle_gamma   90.00
#
_symmetry.space_group_name_H-M   'P 1'
#
loop_
_entity.id
_entity.type
_entity.pdbx_description
1 polymer ?
#
loop_
_entity_poly.entity_id
_entity_poly.type
_entity_poly.pdbx_seq_one_letter_code
_entity_poly.pdbx_strand_id
1 'polypeptide(L)'
;MSIPEFEQMLHAVLPSTGKTSLTLTEVPRHEGELLVLLEKAVLSGARSNTPLTEIHLPKDAYPAMEAEFGDIPVMDSGHADVIRLFFEP
;
A
#
# COMPACT_ATOMS: atom_id res chain seq x y z
N MET A 1 -1.93 -4.90 -12.50
CA MET A 1 -3.04 -5.13 -11.56
C MET A 1 -4.13 -4.07 -11.72
N SER A 2 -5.39 -4.50 -11.75
CA SER A 2 -6.57 -3.63 -11.74
C SER A 2 -7.07 -3.35 -10.31
N ILE A 3 -7.85 -2.28 -10.13
CA ILE A 3 -8.46 -1.92 -8.84
C ILE A 3 -9.30 -3.07 -8.25
N PRO A 4 -10.20 -3.75 -9.00
CA PRO A 4 -11.01 -4.83 -8.44
C PRO A 4 -10.17 -6.03 -7.96
N GLU A 5 -9.09 -6.36 -8.66
CA GLU A 5 -8.17 -7.45 -8.26
C GLU A 5 -7.47 -7.10 -6.95
N PHE A 6 -7.05 -5.85 -6.80
CA PHE A 6 -6.44 -5.36 -5.58
C PHE A 6 -7.39 -5.40 -4.38
N GLU A 7 -8.65 -4.98 -4.56
CA GLU A 7 -9.66 -5.06 -3.50
C GLU A 7 -9.92 -6.50 -3.06
N GLN A 8 -9.95 -7.45 -4.00
CA GLN A 8 -10.08 -8.87 -3.69
C GLN A 8 -8.88 -9.39 -2.89
N MET A 9 -7.65 -9.01 -3.27
CA MET A 9 -6.45 -9.37 -2.53
C MET A 9 -6.49 -8.79 -1.11
N LEU A 10 -6.81 -7.50 -0.95
CA LEU A 10 -6.97 -6.86 0.36
C LEU A 10 -7.95 -7.62 1.24
N HIS A 11 -9.12 -7.97 0.71
CA HIS A 11 -10.14 -8.72 1.43
C HIS A 11 -9.66 -10.10 1.89
N ALA A 12 -8.76 -10.73 1.11
CA ALA A 12 -8.20 -12.03 1.43
C ALA A 12 -7.05 -11.95 2.46
N VAL A 13 -6.29 -10.85 2.48
CA VAL A 13 -5.09 -10.72 3.33
C VAL A 13 -5.32 -9.99 4.64
N LEU A 14 -6.30 -9.08 4.73
CA LEU A 14 -6.63 -8.39 5.98
C LEU A 14 -7.13 -9.46 6.97
N PRO A 15 -6.35 -9.81 7.99
CA PRO A 15 -6.72 -10.85 8.90
C PRO A 15 -7.84 -10.35 9.80
N SER A 16 -8.66 -11.27 10.28
CA SER A 16 -9.54 -11.03 11.42
C SER A 16 -8.78 -10.76 12.74
N THR A 17 -7.43 -10.84 12.76
CA THR A 17 -6.53 -10.41 13.85
C THR A 17 -5.06 -10.27 13.37
N GLY A 18 -4.43 -9.10 13.51
CA GLY A 18 -2.96 -8.91 13.37
C GLY A 18 -2.49 -7.82 12.41
N LYS A 19 -1.16 -7.71 12.23
CA LYS A 19 -0.53 -6.81 11.25
C LYS A 19 -0.59 -7.40 9.84
N THR A 20 -0.95 -6.60 8.84
CA THR A 20 -1.07 -7.02 7.43
C THR A 20 0.01 -6.35 6.59
N SER A 21 0.72 -7.12 5.76
CA SER A 21 1.68 -6.61 4.77
C SER A 21 1.28 -7.06 3.37
N LEU A 22 1.39 -6.18 2.39
CA LEU A 22 1.09 -6.44 0.99
C LEU A 22 2.27 -6.07 0.09
N THR A 23 2.66 -6.97 -0.80
CA THR A 23 3.69 -6.70 -1.80
C THR A 23 3.08 -6.62 -3.19
N LEU A 24 3.21 -5.47 -3.85
CA LEU A 24 2.78 -5.32 -5.24
C LEU A 24 3.89 -5.82 -6.17
N THR A 25 3.69 -7.00 -6.77
CA THR A 25 4.59 -7.56 -7.78
C THR A 25 4.33 -6.99 -9.17
N GLU A 26 3.12 -6.52 -9.42
CA GLU A 26 2.75 -5.75 -10.59
C GLU A 26 2.47 -4.31 -10.21
N VAL A 27 3.24 -3.39 -10.77
CA VAL A 27 3.14 -1.97 -10.42
C VAL A 27 2.12 -1.24 -11.30
N PRO A 28 1.24 -0.42 -10.69
CA PRO A 28 0.41 0.53 -11.42
C PRO A 28 1.25 1.38 -12.38
N ARG A 29 0.74 1.60 -13.60
CA ARG A 29 1.47 2.32 -14.66
C ARG A 29 1.48 3.83 -14.43
N HIS A 30 0.51 4.32 -13.66
CA HIS A 30 0.32 5.72 -13.39
C HIS A 30 0.26 5.97 -11.89
N GLU A 31 0.85 7.07 -11.46
CA GLU A 31 0.85 7.51 -10.07
C GLU A 31 -0.57 7.66 -9.49
N GLY A 32 -1.51 8.18 -10.29
CA GLY A 32 -2.91 8.30 -9.87
C GLY A 32 -3.61 6.94 -9.65
N GLU A 33 -3.21 5.90 -10.38
CA GLU A 33 -3.73 4.54 -10.11
C GLU A 33 -3.19 4.02 -8.78
N LEU A 34 -1.90 4.24 -8.50
CA LEU A 34 -1.31 3.89 -7.22
C LEU A 34 -2.02 4.62 -6.06
N LEU A 35 -2.25 5.92 -6.17
CA LEU A 35 -2.94 6.70 -5.14
C LEU A 35 -4.32 6.12 -4.81
N VAL A 36 -5.12 5.80 -5.83
CA VAL A 36 -6.45 5.19 -5.64
C VAL A 36 -6.36 3.81 -4.97
N LEU A 37 -5.35 3.00 -5.28
CA LEU A 37 -5.13 1.72 -4.60
C LEU A 37 -4.80 1.95 -3.13
N LEU A 38 -3.86 2.85 -2.83
CA LEU A 38 -3.43 3.13 -1.47
C LEU A 38 -4.59 3.66 -0.61
N GLU A 39 -5.37 4.61 -1.12
CA GLU A 39 -6.59 5.11 -0.45
C GLU A 39 -7.58 3.97 -0.13
N LYS A 40 -7.82 3.08 -1.09
CA LYS A 40 -8.70 1.91 -0.87
C LYS A 40 -8.15 0.95 0.17
N ALA A 41 -6.83 0.81 0.23
CA ALA A 41 -6.15 -0.01 1.22
C ALA A 41 -6.36 0.53 2.64
N VAL A 42 -6.21 1.85 2.81
CA VAL A 42 -6.51 2.55 4.08
C VAL A 42 -7.96 2.36 4.49
N LEU A 43 -8.88 2.66 3.58
CA LEU A 43 -10.32 2.56 3.82
C LEU A 43 -10.76 1.13 4.16
N SER A 44 -10.14 0.13 3.54
CA SER A 44 -10.42 -1.28 3.81
C SER A 44 -9.92 -1.69 5.20
N GLY A 45 -8.71 -1.28 5.59
CA GLY A 45 -8.19 -1.52 6.94
C GLY A 45 -9.05 -0.87 8.02
N ALA A 46 -9.45 0.39 7.80
CA ALA A 46 -10.34 1.11 8.71
C ALA A 46 -11.71 0.41 8.89
N ARG A 47 -12.32 -0.07 7.80
CA ARG A 47 -13.60 -0.81 7.85
C ARG A 47 -13.49 -2.14 8.59
N SER A 48 -12.36 -2.82 8.48
CA SER A 48 -12.11 -4.12 9.12
C SER A 48 -11.56 -4.01 10.54
N ASN A 49 -11.47 -2.79 11.11
CA ASN A 49 -10.84 -2.49 12.40
C ASN A 49 -9.45 -3.15 12.54
N THR A 50 -8.75 -3.29 11.41
CA THR A 50 -7.47 -3.97 11.29
C THR A 50 -6.57 -3.06 10.47
N PRO A 51 -5.61 -2.36 11.09
CA PRO A 51 -4.79 -1.40 10.38
C PRO A 51 -3.94 -2.15 9.36
N LEU A 52 -4.10 -1.80 8.08
CA LEU A 52 -3.16 -2.21 7.05
C LEU A 52 -1.80 -1.67 7.46
N THR A 53 -0.83 -2.54 7.72
CA THR A 53 0.36 -2.11 8.45
C THR A 53 1.49 -1.75 7.51
N GLU A 54 1.51 -2.34 6.30
CA GLU A 54 2.60 -2.15 5.36
C GLU A 54 2.18 -2.45 3.90
N ILE A 55 2.59 -1.60 2.95
CA ILE A 55 2.63 -1.93 1.52
C ILE A 55 4.06 -1.80 1.00
N HIS A 56 4.52 -2.79 0.24
CA HIS A 56 5.81 -2.83 -0.45
C HIS A 56 5.66 -2.52 -1.93
N LEU A 57 6.41 -1.53 -2.43
CA LEU A 57 6.44 -1.11 -3.85
C LEU A 57 7.87 -1.08 -4.38
N PRO A 58 8.13 -1.44 -5.65
CA PRO A 58 9.47 -1.31 -6.25
C PRO A 58 9.85 0.17 -6.42
N LYS A 59 11.00 0.56 -5.84
CA LYS A 59 11.48 1.96 -5.82
C LYS A 59 11.75 2.52 -7.21
N ASP A 60 12.29 1.70 -8.10
CA ASP A 60 12.63 2.12 -9.47
C ASP A 60 11.41 2.56 -10.29
N ALA A 61 10.22 2.08 -9.94
CA ALA A 61 8.98 2.47 -10.59
C ALA A 61 8.44 3.82 -10.10
N TYR A 62 8.87 4.28 -8.91
CA TYR A 62 8.37 5.49 -8.26
C TYR A 62 9.51 6.35 -7.68
N PRO A 63 10.43 6.86 -8.52
CA PRO A 63 11.59 7.61 -8.05
C PRO A 63 11.24 8.96 -7.39
N ALA A 64 10.04 9.48 -7.64
CA ALA A 64 9.53 10.73 -7.07
C ALA A 64 8.77 10.55 -5.75
N MET A 65 8.62 9.31 -5.27
CA MET A 65 7.93 9.01 -4.02
C MET A 65 8.90 9.31 -2.86
N GLU A 66 8.70 10.47 -2.23
CA GLU A 66 9.54 10.96 -1.13
C GLU A 66 9.01 10.47 0.24
N ALA A 67 9.10 11.29 1.29
CA ALA A 67 8.67 10.94 2.65
C ALA A 67 7.14 10.86 2.83
N GLU A 68 6.38 11.35 1.85
CA GLU A 68 4.92 11.34 1.83
C GLU A 68 4.43 11.04 0.40
N PHE A 69 3.26 10.42 0.29
CA PHE A 69 2.58 10.22 -0.98
C PHE A 69 1.10 10.54 -0.86
N GLY A 70 0.71 11.72 -1.35
CA GLY A 70 -0.56 12.33 -0.95
C GLY A 70 -0.56 12.58 0.56
N ASP A 71 -1.59 12.11 1.25
CA ASP A 71 -1.72 12.21 2.72
C ASP A 71 -1.14 10.99 3.47
N ILE A 72 -0.42 10.08 2.78
CA ILE A 72 0.05 8.82 3.34
C ILE A 72 1.55 8.91 3.66
N PRO A 73 1.97 8.64 4.92
CA PRO A 73 3.38 8.69 5.29
C PRO A 73 4.16 7.51 4.69
N VAL A 74 5.33 7.82 4.14
CA VAL A 74 6.31 6.86 3.59
C VAL A 74 7.46 6.76 4.60
N MET A 75 7.50 5.68 5.37
CA MET A 75 8.30 5.64 6.60
C MET A 75 9.77 5.22 6.37
N ASP A 76 10.04 4.43 5.33
CA ASP A 76 11.40 4.06 4.93
C ASP A 76 11.40 3.43 3.52
N SER A 77 12.14 4.02 2.59
CA SER A 77 12.73 3.26 1.48
C SER A 77 14.13 2.87 1.95
N GLY A 78 14.28 1.69 2.56
CA GLY A 78 15.60 1.29 3.03
C GLY A 78 16.62 1.13 1.88
N HIS A 79 17.74 0.47 2.16
CA HIS A 79 18.73 0.03 1.14
C HIS A 79 18.21 -1.05 0.18
N ALA A 80 16.99 -1.55 0.37
CA ALA A 80 16.32 -2.47 -0.55
C ALA A 80 15.49 -1.66 -1.56
N ASP A 81 15.31 -2.18 -2.76
CA ASP A 81 14.54 -1.57 -3.86
C ASP A 81 13.03 -1.51 -3.58
N VAL A 82 12.63 -1.32 -2.31
CA VAL A 82 11.27 -1.42 -1.80
C VAL A 82 10.91 -0.17 -0.99
N ILE A 83 9.81 0.47 -1.36
CA ILE A 83 9.15 1.54 -0.61
C ILE A 83 8.15 0.90 0.36
N ARG A 84 8.18 1.30 1.64
CA ARG A 84 7.28 0.82 2.69
C ARG A 84 6.34 1.93 3.14
N LEU A 85 5.04 1.72 2.90
CA LEU A 85 3.98 2.63 3.34
C LEU A 85 3.36 2.11 4.63
N PHE A 86 3.34 2.93 5.68
CA PHE A 86 2.76 2.58 6.96
C PHE A 86 1.46 3.34 7.15
N PHE A 87 0.44 2.66 7.64
CA PHE A 87 -0.84 3.27 7.98
C PHE A 87 -1.03 3.13 9.48
N GLU A 88 -0.58 4.13 10.24
CA GLU A 88 -0.98 4.23 11.64
C GLU A 88 -2.47 4.63 11.70
N PRO A 89 -3.24 4.09 12.67
CA PRO A 89 -4.63 4.49 12.89
C PRO A 89 -4.78 5.92 13.42
#